data_AF-A0ABD0R4V1-F1
#
_entry.id   AF-A0ABD0R4V1-F1
#
_cell.length_a   1.000
_cell.length_b   1.000
_cell.length_c   1.000
_cell.angle_alpha   90.00
_cell.angle_beta   90.00
_cell.angle_gamma   90.00
#
_symmetry.space_group_name_H-M   'P 1'
#
loop_
_entity.id
_entity.type
_entity.pdbx_description
1 polymer ?
#
loop_
_entity_poly.entity_id
_entity_poly.type
_entity_poly.pdbx_seq_one_letter_code
_entity_poly.pdbx_strand_id
1 'polypeptide(L)' 'TLRVMYPYVPQNDDELELVPSDFIFMSSIEQATASEGWVYGTSMSTGLSGLLPENYVNRADECDTWVLHG' A
#
# COMPACT_ATOMS: atom_id res chain seq x y z
N THR A 1 5.61 -2.82 -5.08
CA THR A 1 4.21 -3.02 -4.58
C THR A 1 4.19 -3.08 -3.06
N LEU A 2 3.06 -2.87 -2.37
CA LEU A 2 2.93 -3.03 -0.92
C LEU A 2 2.13 -4.28 -0.56
N ARG A 3 2.45 -4.91 0.57
CA ARG A 3 1.69 -6.03 1.14
C ARG A 3 1.05 -5.61 2.45
N VAL A 4 -0.22 -5.92 2.62
CA VAL A 4 -0.94 -5.70 3.88
C VAL A 4 -0.47 -6.68 4.94
N MET A 5 0.01 -6.15 6.07
CA MET A 5 0.42 -6.93 7.24
C MET A 5 -0.69 -7.07 8.26
N TYR A 6 -1.50 -6.01 8.44
CA TYR A 6 -2.57 -5.98 9.44
C TYR A 6 -3.89 -5.55 8.80
N PRO A 7 -5.03 -6.15 9.20
CA PRO A 7 -6.33 -5.71 8.73
C PRO A 7 -6.63 -4.29 9.21
N TYR A 8 -7.34 -3.52 8.38
CA TYR A 8 -7.79 -2.17 8.70
C TYR A 8 -9.19 -1.95 8.13
N VAL A 9 -10.08 -1.47 8.99
CA VAL A 9 -11.46 -1.14 8.62
C VAL A 9 -11.52 0.38 8.40
N PRO A 10 -11.92 0.83 7.21
CA PRO A 10 -12.00 2.26 6.90
C PRO A 10 -13.06 2.92 7.78
N GLN A 11 -12.76 4.13 8.24
CA GLN A 11 -13.70 4.97 9.00
C GLN A 11 -14.37 6.03 8.13
N ASN A 12 -13.74 6.39 7.00
CA ASN A 12 -14.19 7.36 6.02
C ASN A 12 -14.19 6.73 4.61
N ASP A 13 -15.02 7.25 3.71
CA ASP A 13 -15.09 6.80 2.29
C ASP A 13 -13.78 7.01 1.49
N ASP A 14 -12.89 7.89 1.97
CA ASP A 14 -11.59 8.11 1.33
C ASP A 14 -10.56 7.04 1.75
N GLU A 15 -10.84 6.27 2.81
CA GLU A 15 -9.92 5.28 3.35
C GLU A 15 -10.12 3.91 2.67
N LEU A 16 -9.01 3.22 2.44
CA LEU A 16 -9.00 1.90 1.83
C LEU A 16 -9.08 0.80 2.88
N GLU A 17 -9.99 -0.15 2.67
CA GLU A 17 -10.02 -1.38 3.46
C GLU A 17 -8.74 -2.20 3.23
N LEU A 18 -8.08 -2.59 4.32
CA LEU A 18 -6.88 -3.44 4.24
C LEU A 18 -7.22 -4.86 4.67
N VAL A 19 -6.94 -5.80 3.76
CA VAL A 19 -7.09 -7.23 4.00
C VAL A 19 -5.71 -7.86 4.09
N PRO A 20 -5.35 -8.55 5.19
CA PRO A 20 -4.03 -9.15 5.34
C PRO A 20 -3.75 -10.18 4.24
N SER A 21 -2.52 -10.17 3.72
CA SER A 21 -2.10 -10.88 2.50
C SER A 21 -2.67 -10.35 1.18
N ASP A 22 -3.40 -9.23 1.18
CA ASP A 22 -3.67 -8.46 -0.04
C ASP A 22 -2.45 -7.62 -0.47
N PHE A 23 -2.46 -7.23 -1.75
CA PHE A 23 -1.44 -6.38 -2.34
C PHE A 23 -2.02 -5.03 -2.70
N ILE A 24 -1.33 -3.97 -2.29
CA ILE A 24 -1.69 -2.59 -2.60
C ILE A 24 -0.69 -2.02 -3.60
N PHE A 25 -1.19 -1.48 -4.71
CA PHE A 25 -0.40 -0.70 -5.65
C PHE A 25 -0.41 0.76 -5.25
N MET A 26 0.76 1.32 -4.95
CA MET A 26 0.90 2.75 -4.68
C MET A 26 0.84 3.56 -5.97
N SER A 27 0.06 4.63 -5.96
CA SER A 27 0.02 5.60 -7.06
C SER A 27 0.89 6.79 -6.72
N SER A 28 2.05 6.93 -7.38
CA SER A 28 2.98 8.05 -7.12
C SER A 28 2.38 9.42 -7.42
N ILE A 29 1.34 9.49 -8.26
CA ILE A 29 0.64 10.72 -8.61
C ILE A 29 -0.25 11.16 -7.44
N GLU A 30 -1.08 10.25 -6.94
CA GLU A 30 -2.00 10.50 -5.82
C GLU A 30 -1.26 10.59 -4.47
N GLN A 31 -0.10 9.95 -4.33
CA GLN A 31 0.73 10.08 -3.13
C GLN A 31 1.14 11.54 -2.86
N ALA A 32 1.20 12.40 -3.89
CA ALA A 32 1.48 13.82 -3.71
C ALA A 32 0.35 14.60 -3.00
N THR A 33 -0.87 14.07 -3.02
CA THR A 33 -2.03 14.64 -2.31
C THR A 33 -2.25 14.00 -0.94
N ALA A 34 -1.63 12.84 -0.69
CA ALA A 34 -1.70 12.15 0.59
C ALA A 34 -0.91 12.90 1.69
N SER A 35 -1.42 12.81 2.91
CA SER A 35 -0.78 13.38 4.10
C SER A 35 0.39 12.54 4.60
N GLU A 36 1.29 13.12 5.40
CA GLU A 36 2.38 12.38 6.05
C GLU A 36 1.83 11.21 6.89
N GLY A 37 2.41 10.01 6.72
CA GLY A 37 1.94 8.78 7.36
C GLY A 37 0.85 8.01 6.60
N TRP A 38 0.32 8.58 5.52
CA TRP A 38 -0.70 7.98 4.67
C TRP A 38 -0.18 7.68 3.28
N VAL A 39 -0.66 6.57 2.74
CA VAL A 39 -0.32 6.11 1.40
C VAL A 39 -1.58 6.02 0.58
N TYR A 40 -1.57 6.61 -0.61
CA TYR A 40 -2.65 6.39 -1.56
C TYR A 40 -2.34 5.17 -2.42
N GLY A 41 -3.22 4.18 -2.37
CA GLY A 41 -3.04 2.96 -3.13
C GLY A 41 -4.34 2.29 -3.56
N THR A 42 -4.18 1.31 -4.45
CA THR A 42 -5.28 0.51 -4.98
C THR A 42 -5.10 -0.94 -4.55
N SER A 43 -6.12 -1.51 -3.92
CA SER A 43 -6.17 -2.93 -3.54
C SER A 43 -6.30 -3.80 -4.78
N MET A 44 -5.46 -4.82 -4.88
CA MET A 44 -5.53 -5.81 -5.97
C MET A 44 -6.76 -6.70 -5.88
N SER A 45 -7.14 -7.13 -4.67
CA SER A 45 -8.26 -8.06 -4.52
C SER A 45 -9.61 -7.39 -4.77
N THR A 46 -9.77 -6.14 -4.35
CA THR A 46 -11.07 -5.44 -4.46
C THR A 46 -11.11 -4.48 -5.65
N GLY A 47 -9.96 -4.04 -6.15
CA GLY A 47 -9.86 -3.00 -7.18
C GLY A 47 -10.17 -1.59 -6.67
N LEU A 48 -10.40 -1.42 -5.36
CA LEU A 48 -10.72 -0.13 -4.75
C LEU A 48 -9.45 0.68 -4.49
N SER A 49 -9.55 1.99 -4.61
CA SER A 49 -8.48 2.95 -4.34
C SER A 49 -8.84 3.86 -3.17
N GLY A 50 -7.86 4.15 -2.32
CA GLY A 50 -8.04 5.05 -1.19
C GLY A 50 -6.76 5.24 -0.39
N LEU A 51 -6.89 6.01 0.68
CA LEU A 51 -5.85 6.27 1.65
C LEU A 51 -5.74 5.13 2.66
N LEU A 52 -4.51 4.72 2.95
CA LEU A 52 -4.23 3.72 3.98
C LEU A 52 -3.03 4.14 4.85
N PRO A 53 -3.01 3.73 6.12
CA PRO A 53 -1.88 3.99 6.98
C PRO A 53 -0.67 3.18 6.55
N GLU A 54 0.48 3.84 6.34
CA GLU A 54 1.71 3.17 5.89
C GLU A 54 2.22 2.11 6.87
N ASN A 55 1.86 2.25 8.15
CA ASN A 55 2.28 1.33 9.23
C ASN A 55 1.59 -0.05 9.17
N TYR A 56 0.48 -0.16 8.44
CA TYR A 56 -0.28 -1.42 8.33
C TYR A 56 0.14 -2.26 7.12
N VAL A 57 0.90 -1.65 6.23
CA VAL A 57 1.45 -2.23 5.02
C VAL A 57 2.96 -2.31 5.16
N ASN A 58 3.58 -3.18 4.38
CA ASN A 58 5.03 -3.24 4.24
C ASN A 58 5.35 -3.24 2.76
N ARG A 59 6.53 -2.74 2.40
CA ARG A 59 7.02 -2.90 1.03
C ARG A 59 7.09 -4.40 0.76
N ALA A 60 6.32 -4.86 -0.22
CA ALA A 60 6.50 -6.20 -0.72
C ALA A 60 7.89 -6.16 -1.35
N ASP A 61 8.86 -6.75 -0.66
CA ASP A 61 10.23 -6.83 -1.14
C ASP A 61 10.19 -7.51 -2.51
N GLU A 62 10.36 -6.71 -3.56
CA GLU A 62 10.59 -7.20 -4.90
C GLU A 62 12.09 -7.53 -4.98
N CYS A 63 12.44 -8.60 -4.27
CA CYS A 63 13.57 -9.46 -4.55
C CYS A 63 14.95 -8.79 -4.37
N ASP A 64 15.63 -9.15 -3.29
CA ASP A 64 17.09 -9.33 -3.21
C ASP A 64 17.65 -10.00 -4.48
N THR A 65 17.94 -9.22 -5.52
CA THR A 65 18.64 -9.70 -6.72
C THR A 65 19.36 -8.52 -7.38
N TRP A 66 20.66 -8.47 -7.60
CA TRP A 66 21.79 -9.37 -7.39
C TRP A 66 23.01 -8.48 -7.12
N VAL A 67 23.94 -8.91 -6.27
CA VAL A 67 25.28 -8.31 -6.23
C VAL A 67 25.97 -8.55 -7.59
N LEU A 68 26.01 -7.54 -8.46
CA LEU A 68 26.98 -7.49 -9.55
C LEU A 68 27.98 -6.38 -9.23
N HIS A 69 29.01 -6.80 -8.49
CA HIS A 69 30.26 -6.08 -8.36
C HIS A 69 30.97 -6.19 -9.71
N GLY A 70 31.23 -5.05 -10.35
CA GLY A 70 32.03 -4.93 -11.57
C GLY A 70 32.89 -3.69 -11.50
#